data_AF-A0A397K084-F1
#
_entry.id   AF-A0A397K084-F1
#
_cell.length_a   1.000
_cell.length_b   1.000
_cell.length_c   1.000
_cell.angle_alpha   90.00
_cell.angle_beta   90.00
_cell.angle_gamma   90.00
#
_symmetry.space_group_name_H-M   'P 1'
#
loop_
_entity.id
_entity.type
_entity.pdbx_description
1 polymer ?
#
loop_
_entity_poly.entity_id
_entity_poly.type
_entity_poly.pdbx_seq_one_letter_code
_entity_poly.pdbx_strand_id
1 'polypeptide(L)'
;MPCERCPECNQNSYEYGWCKPYNSKHFQNDFNKWTSENDKIDKFIQNAQQNANRNWEVIEWIPYDRFKDIKQIGKGGFGTIHYARISILRILCNER
;
A
#
# COMPACT_ATOMS: atom_id res chain seq x y z
N MET A 1 -18.62 12.59 -1.97
CA MET A 1 -18.27 13.94 -2.47
C MET A 1 -16.90 13.84 -3.13
N PRO A 2 -16.66 14.41 -4.32
CA PRO A 2 -15.31 14.40 -4.88
C PRO A 2 -14.45 15.36 -4.05
N CYS A 3 -13.34 14.87 -3.48
CA CYS A 3 -12.35 15.73 -2.85
C CYS A 3 -11.62 16.51 -3.95
N GLU A 4 -12.25 17.55 -4.50
CA GLU A 4 -11.73 18.29 -5.65
C GLU A 4 -10.34 18.88 -5.38
N ARG A 5 -10.01 19.20 -4.13
CA ARG A 5 -8.68 19.63 -3.71
C ARG A 5 -8.25 18.95 -2.41
N CYS A 6 -6.98 18.60 -2.33
CA CYS A 6 -6.40 18.12 -1.07
C CYS A 6 -6.07 19.32 -0.17
N PRO A 7 -6.50 19.32 1.11
CA PRO A 7 -6.32 20.45 2.03
C PRO A 7 -4.85 20.72 2.38
N GLU A 8 -3.98 19.72 2.31
CA GLU A 8 -2.55 19.90 2.60
C GLU A 8 -1.76 20.47 1.40
N CYS A 9 -2.10 20.04 0.17
CA CYS A 9 -1.31 20.38 -1.02
C CYS A 9 -2.00 21.46 -1.90
N ASN A 10 -3.27 21.80 -1.64
CA ASN A 10 -4.16 22.68 -2.43
C ASN A 10 -4.19 22.37 -3.94
N GLN A 11 -3.71 21.18 -4.32
CA GLN A 11 -3.74 20.66 -5.68
C GLN A 11 -4.99 19.83 -5.89
N ASN A 12 -5.47 19.77 -7.13
CA ASN A 12 -6.57 18.91 -7.48
C ASN A 12 -6.17 17.45 -7.21
N SER A 13 -6.99 16.72 -6.44
CA SER A 13 -6.79 15.27 -6.36
C SER A 13 -7.27 14.69 -7.70
N TYR A 14 -6.35 14.16 -8.49
CA TYR A 14 -6.73 13.43 -9.69
C TYR A 14 -7.34 12.08 -9.27
N GLU A 15 -8.20 11.53 -10.14
CA GLU A 15 -8.75 10.16 -10.13
C GLU A 15 -8.77 9.43 -8.76
N TYR A 16 -9.96 9.27 -8.17
CA TYR A 16 -10.19 8.46 -6.96
C TYR A 16 -9.55 8.97 -5.65
N GLY A 17 -9.23 10.27 -5.54
CA GLY A 17 -8.83 10.89 -4.27
C GLY A 17 -7.34 10.79 -3.94
N TRP A 18 -6.47 10.70 -4.96
CA TRP A 18 -5.03 10.63 -4.77
C TRP A 18 -4.37 12.03 -4.83
N CYS A 19 -3.67 12.47 -3.77
CA CYS A 19 -2.66 13.56 -3.83
C CYS A 19 -1.28 12.95 -3.54
N LYS A 20 -0.38 12.95 -4.52
CA LYS A 20 0.97 12.37 -4.39
C LYS A 20 1.76 12.99 -3.23
N PRO A 21 1.86 14.33 -3.07
CA PRO A 21 2.52 14.93 -1.91
C PRO A 21 1.98 14.44 -0.55
N TYR A 22 0.65 14.43 -0.40
CA TYR A 22 -0.02 14.00 0.82
C TYR A 22 0.25 12.52 1.13
N ASN A 23 0.02 11.64 0.15
CA ASN A 23 0.19 10.21 0.32
C ASN A 23 1.67 9.83 0.54
N SER A 24 2.60 10.46 -0.18
CA SER A 24 4.04 10.24 0.01
C SER A 24 4.47 10.59 1.43
N LYS A 25 4.03 11.73 1.98
CA LYS A 25 4.28 12.12 3.37
C LYS A 25 3.62 11.17 4.37
N HIS A 26 2.39 10.73 4.09
CA HIS A 26 1.69 9.74 4.91
C HIS A 26 2.48 8.43 5.01
N PHE A 27 2.94 7.87 3.88
CA PHE A 27 3.77 6.66 3.87
C PHE A 27 5.10 6.86 4.59
N GLN A 28 5.78 8.00 4.39
CA GLN A 28 7.03 8.29 5.10
C GLN A 28 6.88 8.23 6.63
N ASN A 29 5.76 8.70 7.17
CA ASN A 29 5.48 8.62 8.61
C ASN A 29 5.25 7.18 9.10
N ASP A 30 4.95 6.25 8.20
CA ASP A 30 4.63 4.86 8.50
C ASP A 30 5.81 3.90 8.24
N PHE A 31 6.91 4.36 7.65
CA PHE A 31 8.07 3.51 7.31
C PHE A 31 8.71 2.81 8.50
N ASN A 32 8.61 3.40 9.69
CA ASN A 32 9.15 2.79 10.92
C ASN A 32 8.12 1.91 11.64
N LYS A 33 6.89 1.78 11.12
CA LYS A 33 5.82 0.98 11.74
C LYS A 33 5.78 -0.47 11.26
N TRP A 34 6.51 -0.79 10.21
CA TRP A 34 6.58 -2.14 9.66
C TRP A 34 7.97 -2.39 9.04
N THR A 35 8.35 -3.66 8.95
CA THR A 35 9.52 -4.12 8.20
C THR A 35 9.24 -5.53 7.68
N SER A 36 9.87 -5.90 6.55
CA SER A 36 9.90 -7.27 6.04
C SER A 36 11.06 -8.10 6.59
N GLU A 37 11.86 -7.53 7.50
CA GLU A 37 13.18 -8.06 7.91
C GLU A 37 14.18 -8.16 6.74
N ASN A 38 13.88 -7.50 5.61
CA ASN A 38 14.73 -7.44 4.44
C ASN A 38 14.84 -6.01 3.91
N ASP A 39 15.94 -5.35 4.25
CA ASP A 39 16.23 -3.95 3.87
C ASP A 39 16.08 -3.65 2.39
N LYS A 40 16.38 -4.62 1.49
CA LYS A 40 16.26 -4.41 0.05
C LYS A 40 14.80 -4.37 -0.38
N ILE A 41 13.97 -5.26 0.18
CA ILE A 41 12.53 -5.28 -0.06
C ILE A 41 11.88 -4.05 0.55
N ASP A 42 12.25 -3.69 1.78
CA ASP A 42 11.73 -2.51 2.47
C ASP A 42 12.01 -1.24 1.66
N LYS A 43 13.27 -1.02 1.24
CA LYS A 43 13.63 0.12 0.39
C LYS A 43 12.88 0.13 -0.94
N PHE A 44 12.66 -1.03 -1.55
CA PHE A 44 11.91 -1.13 -2.80
C PHE A 44 10.45 -0.70 -2.62
N ILE A 45 9.77 -1.20 -1.58
CA ILE A 45 8.38 -0.84 -1.28
C ILE A 45 8.26 0.64 -0.90
N GLN A 46 9.13 1.14 -0.02
CA GLN A 46 9.16 2.56 0.38
C GLN A 46 9.37 3.50 -0.82
N ASN A 47 10.23 3.10 -1.77
CA ASN A 47 10.47 3.85 -3.00
C ASN A 47 9.22 3.85 -3.91
N ALA A 48 8.57 2.70 -4.07
CA ALA A 48 7.33 2.59 -4.83
C ALA A 48 6.20 3.45 -4.23
N GLN A 49 6.03 3.41 -2.91
CA GLN A 49 5.01 4.20 -2.18
C GLN A 49 5.22 5.72 -2.33
N GLN A 50 6.48 6.19 -2.28
CA GLN A 50 6.80 7.63 -2.43
C GLN A 50 6.59 8.15 -3.85
N ASN A 51 6.80 7.29 -4.85
CA ASN A 51 6.79 7.69 -6.25
C ASN A 51 5.49 7.39 -7.00
N ALA A 52 4.57 6.67 -6.38
CA ALA A 52 3.25 6.38 -6.92
C ALA A 52 2.53 7.65 -7.38
N ASN A 53 2.07 7.66 -8.62
CA ASN A 53 1.31 8.77 -9.20
C ASN A 53 -0.20 8.55 -9.08
N ARG A 54 -0.61 7.31 -8.83
CA ARG A 54 -2.01 6.88 -8.64
C ARG A 54 -2.12 5.91 -7.47
N ASN A 55 -3.31 5.81 -6.89
CA ASN A 55 -3.59 4.91 -5.76
C ASN A 55 -3.37 3.43 -6.08
N TRP A 56 -3.65 2.98 -7.31
CA TRP A 56 -3.42 1.59 -7.72
C TRP A 56 -1.96 1.25 -8.04
N GLU A 57 -1.06 2.24 -8.08
CA GLU A 57 0.38 2.01 -8.25
C GLU A 57 1.09 1.71 -6.91
N VAL A 58 0.38 1.88 -5.80
CA VAL A 58 0.92 1.68 -4.45
C VAL A 58 1.08 0.20 -4.15
N ILE A 59 2.26 -0.16 -3.65
CA ILE A 59 2.52 -1.48 -3.07
C ILE A 59 2.26 -1.39 -1.56
N GLU A 60 1.34 -2.19 -1.04
CA GLU A 60 1.08 -2.32 0.40
C GLU A 60 1.91 -3.47 0.98
N TRP A 61 2.64 -3.21 2.06
CA TRP A 61 3.25 -4.27 2.87
C TRP A 61 2.21 -4.88 3.78
N ILE A 62 2.08 -6.21 3.74
CA ILE A 62 1.13 -6.96 4.54
C ILE A 62 1.91 -7.99 5.37
N PRO A 63 1.95 -7.84 6.70
CA PRO A 63 2.57 -8.82 7.59
C PRO A 63 1.98 -10.22 7.41
N TYR A 64 2.84 -11.23 7.46
CA TYR A 64 2.48 -12.61 7.12
C TYR A 64 1.40 -13.19 8.05
N ASP A 65 1.42 -12.80 9.31
CA ASP A 65 0.46 -13.18 10.36
C ASP A 65 -0.97 -12.69 10.09
N ARG A 66 -1.18 -11.71 9.20
CA ARG A 66 -2.53 -11.30 8.78
C ARG A 66 -3.19 -12.28 7.79
N PHE A 67 -2.42 -13.20 7.22
CA PHE A 67 -2.95 -14.18 6.28
C PHE A 67 -3.52 -15.40 7.00
N LYS A 68 -4.65 -15.89 6.49
CA LYS A 68 -5.36 -17.10 6.95
C LYS A 68 -5.57 -18.05 5.78
N ASP A 69 -5.81 -19.32 6.09
CA ASP A 69 -6.13 -20.38 5.11
C ASP A 69 -5.09 -20.46 3.98
N ILE A 70 -3.81 -20.36 4.35
CA ILE A 70 -2.69 -20.33 3.42
C ILE A 70 -2.56 -21.73 2.78
N LYS A 71 -2.74 -21.78 1.46
CA LYS A 71 -2.72 -23.02 0.68
C LYS A 71 -1.84 -22.81 -0.54
N GLN A 72 -0.89 -23.70 -0.79
CA GLN A 72 -0.15 -23.70 -2.05
C GLN A 72 -1.09 -24.09 -3.21
N ILE A 73 -1.07 -23.32 -4.30
CA ILE A 73 -1.87 -23.58 -5.50
C ILE A 73 -1.03 -23.87 -6.75
N GLY A 74 0.28 -23.66 -6.68
CA GLY A 74 1.18 -23.98 -7.78
C GLY A 74 2.63 -23.77 -7.40
N LYS A 75 3.54 -24.41 -8.13
CA LYS A 75 4.98 -24.23 -8.02
C LYS A 75 5.58 -24.18 -9.43
N GLY A 76 6.39 -23.17 -9.70
CA GLY A 76 7.13 -22.99 -10.95
C GLY A 76 8.63 -22.89 -10.70
N GLY A 77 9.40 -22.65 -11.76
CA GLY A 77 10.86 -22.51 -11.67
C GLY A 77 11.34 -21.31 -10.85
N PHE A 78 10.51 -20.28 -10.71
CA PHE A 78 10.86 -19.02 -10.04
C PHE A 78 10.16 -18.82 -8.69
N GLY A 79 9.37 -19.80 -8.22
CA GLY A 79 8.71 -19.67 -6.93
C GLY A 79 7.46 -20.53 -6.74
N THR A 80 6.80 -20.31 -5.61
CA THR A 80 5.59 -21.03 -5.19
C THR A 80 4.45 -20.05 -5.02
N ILE A 81 3.29 -20.37 -5.58
CA ILE A 81 2.09 -19.54 -5.52
C ILE A 81 1.20 -20.08 -4.40
N HIS A 82 0.76 -19.18 -3.52
CA HIS A 82 -0.16 -19.49 -2.43
C HIS A 82 -1.47 -18.70 -2.58
N TYR A 83 -2.58 -19.36 -2.31
CA TYR A 83 -3.85 -18.74 -1.96
C TYR A 83 -3.82 -18.41 -0.47
N ALA A 84 -4.32 -17.24 -0.10
CA ALA A 84 -4.55 -16.87 1.29
C ALA A 84 -5.78 -15.97 1.38
N ARG A 85 -6.51 -16.05 2.50
CA ARG A 85 -7.51 -15.06 2.88
C ARG A 85 -6.86 -14.01 3.76
N ILE A 86 -7.15 -12.76 3.49
CA ILE A 86 -6.72 -11.66 4.35
C ILE A 86 -7.93 -11.04 5.03
N SER A 87 -7.85 -10.83 6.34
CA SER A 87 -8.82 -10.01 7.06
C SER A 87 -8.41 -8.54 6.93
N ILE A 88 -8.85 -7.88 5.86
CA ILE A 88 -8.68 -6.43 5.72
C ILE A 88 -9.74 -5.76 6.58
N LEU A 89 -9.35 -5.15 7.71
CA LEU A 89 -10.10 -4.02 8.26
C LEU A 89 -9.90 -2.87 7.27
N ARG A 90 -10.84 -2.78 6.33
CA ARG A 90 -10.80 -1.80 5.26
C ARG A 90 -10.77 -0.42 5.93
N ILE A 91 -9.72 0.36 5.68
CA ILE A 91 -9.90 1.81 5.55
C ILE A 91 -10.70 1.98 4.27
N LEU A 92 -12.01 1.72 4.38
CA LEU A 92 -12.96 2.47 3.57
C LEU A 92 -12.64 3.92 3.85
N CYS A 93 -12.53 4.71 2.79
CA CYS A 93 -12.60 6.16 2.77
C CYS A 93 -13.32 6.66 4.04
N ASN A 94 -12.56 6.99 5.09
CA ASN A 94 -13.18 7.46 6.31
C ASN A 94 -13.40 8.93 6.04
N GLU A 95 -14.67 9.24 5.77
CA GLU A 95 -15.23 10.57 5.90
C GLU A 95 -14.66 11.22 7.17
N ARG A 96 -13.81 12.21 6.97
CA ARG A 96 -13.67 13.31 7.91
C ARG A 96 -13.35 14.58 7.15
#